data_AF-A0A1V6HII8-F1
#
_entry.id   AF-A0A1V6HII8-F1
#
_cell.length_a   1.000
_cell.length_b   1.000
_cell.length_c   1.000
_cell.angle_alpha   90.00
_cell.angle_beta   90.00
_cell.angle_gamma   90.00
#
_symmetry.space_group_name_H-M   'P 1'
#
loop_
_entity.id
_entity.type
_entity.pdbx_description
1 polymer ?
#
loop_
_entity_poly.entity_id
_entity_poly.type
_entity_poly.pdbx_seq_one_letter_code
_entity_poly.pdbx_strand_id
1 'polypeptide(L)'
;MLRKITLVAMSLMIAFAFGCAKKQTAKTGASFAKSMKGAPEWAYKGCSAFSGEKKKWICGVGVMGGTNNLAMCRDMATARGRQQIAETMNLGFAGLTQDYQQTMTGGAAYGKAADDEQLSRRVAEQLTEISLPGTRVEDMYFSDNGECFSLVVLDLHALETAISGVTGLDAGIKEHITRNAEKAFDDLHKRLQKPPKSGD
;
A
#
# COMPACT_ATOMS: atom_id res chain seq x y z
N MET A 1 60.49 -41.42 32.18
CA MET A 1 59.91 -42.14 33.33
C MET A 1 58.56 -41.49 33.63
N LEU A 2 57.50 -42.15 33.17
CA LEU A 2 56.48 -42.78 34.03
C LEU A 2 55.59 -41.72 34.72
N ARG A 3 54.42 -41.41 34.14
CA ARG A 3 53.16 -42.11 34.44
C ARG A 3 52.87 -42.11 35.95
N LYS A 4 51.96 -41.22 36.38
CA LYS A 4 50.92 -41.41 37.41
C LYS A 4 50.43 -40.05 37.93
N ILE A 5 49.64 -39.33 37.13
CA ILE A 5 48.53 -38.52 37.68
C ILE A 5 47.38 -38.67 36.69
N THR A 6 46.83 -39.88 36.69
CA THR A 6 45.54 -40.22 36.11
C THR A 6 44.45 -39.75 37.07
N LEU A 7 43.33 -39.28 36.48
CA LEU A 7 41.99 -39.27 37.08
C LEU A 7 41.75 -38.28 38.23
N VAL A 8 41.18 -37.12 37.90
CA VAL A 8 40.02 -36.45 38.54
C VAL A 8 40.11 -34.96 38.20
N ALA A 9 39.76 -34.61 36.96
CA ALA A 9 39.40 -33.24 36.57
C ALA A 9 38.55 -33.25 35.29
N MET A 10 37.79 -34.33 35.08
CA MET A 10 36.86 -34.51 33.97
C MET A 10 35.46 -34.69 34.56
N SER A 11 34.95 -33.66 35.23
CA SER A 11 33.58 -33.65 35.75
C SER A 11 33.27 -32.35 36.46
N LEU A 12 33.24 -31.21 35.75
CA LEU A 12 32.41 -30.10 36.20
C LEU A 12 32.04 -29.15 35.05
N MET A 13 30.74 -28.91 34.94
CA MET A 13 30.06 -27.90 34.10
C MET A 13 29.93 -28.17 32.60
N ILE A 14 29.13 -29.17 32.26
CA ILE A 14 28.16 -29.01 31.16
C ILE A 14 26.78 -29.01 31.82
N ALA A 15 26.38 -27.84 32.33
CA ALA A 15 25.02 -27.60 32.78
C ALA A 15 24.21 -27.14 31.57
N PHE A 16 23.31 -28.01 31.13
CA PHE A 16 22.27 -27.77 30.14
C PHE A 16 21.50 -26.47 30.43
N ALA A 17 21.77 -25.42 29.67
CA ALA A 17 20.83 -24.32 29.49
C ALA A 17 19.84 -24.68 28.37
N PHE A 18 18.94 -25.65 28.64
CA PHE A 18 17.63 -25.68 27.98
C PHE A 18 16.81 -24.51 28.54
N GLY A 19 17.20 -23.28 28.16
CA GLY A 19 16.33 -22.14 28.28
C GLY A 19 15.17 -22.35 27.32
N CYS A 20 14.01 -22.72 27.86
CA CYS A 20 12.75 -22.56 27.16
C CYS A 20 12.69 -21.11 26.64
N ALA A 21 12.94 -20.94 25.34
CA ALA A 21 12.46 -19.79 24.63
C ALA A 21 10.94 -19.80 24.82
N LYS A 22 10.45 -19.05 25.82
CA LYS A 22 9.06 -18.62 25.84
C LYS A 22 8.88 -17.94 24.49
N LYS A 23 8.25 -18.63 23.54
CA LYS A 23 7.58 -18.01 22.42
C LYS A 23 6.63 -17.02 23.07
N GLN A 24 7.06 -15.78 23.20
CA GLN A 24 6.18 -14.68 23.47
C GLN A 24 5.41 -14.53 22.16
N THR A 25 4.39 -15.37 21.99
CA THR A 25 3.20 -15.04 21.22
C THR A 25 2.59 -13.86 21.95
N ALA A 26 3.21 -12.69 21.79
CA ALA A 26 2.57 -11.44 22.12
C ALA A 26 1.22 -11.51 21.41
N LYS A 27 0.15 -11.41 22.20
CA LYS A 27 -1.22 -11.26 21.73
C LYS A 27 -1.33 -9.92 20.99
N THR A 28 -0.61 -9.76 19.89
CA THR A 28 -0.54 -8.54 19.08
C THR A 28 -1.96 -8.10 18.73
N GLY A 29 -2.83 -9.03 18.34
CA GLY A 29 -4.24 -8.73 18.04
C GLY A 29 -5.06 -8.13 19.19
N ALA A 30 -4.81 -8.52 20.45
CA ALA A 30 -5.55 -7.99 21.61
C ALA A 30 -5.09 -6.57 21.99
N SER A 31 -3.84 -6.23 21.70
CA SER A 31 -3.29 -4.89 21.92
C SER A 31 -3.81 -3.89 20.89
N PHE A 32 -3.88 -4.29 19.62
CA PHE A 32 -4.44 -3.46 18.53
C PHE A 32 -5.96 -3.25 18.67
N ALA A 33 -6.71 -4.28 19.07
CA ALA A 33 -8.15 -4.14 19.28
C ALA A 33 -8.50 -3.16 20.42
N LYS A 34 -7.63 -3.04 21.43
CA LYS A 34 -7.82 -2.08 22.53
C LYS A 34 -7.49 -0.64 22.13
N SER A 35 -6.45 -0.42 21.32
CA SER A 35 -6.09 0.93 20.82
C SER A 35 -7.04 1.48 19.77
N MET A 36 -7.84 0.60 19.14
CA MET A 36 -8.84 0.95 18.13
C MET A 36 -10.27 1.12 18.70
N LYS A 37 -10.44 1.09 20.03
CA LYS A 37 -11.76 1.27 20.65
C LYS A 37 -12.25 2.70 20.39
N GLY A 38 -13.32 2.85 19.60
CA GLY A 38 -13.85 4.15 19.20
C GLY A 38 -13.20 4.74 17.94
N ALA A 39 -12.27 4.01 17.32
CA ALA A 39 -11.73 4.38 16.02
C ALA A 39 -12.81 4.30 14.95
N PRO A 40 -12.81 5.22 13.96
CA PRO A 40 -13.66 5.07 12.80
C PRO A 40 -13.26 3.81 12.02
N GLU A 41 -14.24 3.15 11.41
CA GLU A 41 -14.07 1.89 10.69
C GLU A 41 -12.95 1.94 9.63
N TRP A 42 -12.79 3.08 8.95
CA TRP A 42 -11.75 3.28 7.94
C TRP A 42 -10.33 3.18 8.52
N ALA A 43 -10.13 3.45 9.83
CA ALA A 43 -8.80 3.41 10.45
C ALA A 43 -8.24 1.99 10.54
N TYR A 44 -9.10 0.96 10.62
CA TYR A 44 -8.68 -0.44 10.76
C TYR A 44 -9.16 -1.37 9.64
N LYS A 45 -10.26 -1.05 8.95
CA LYS A 45 -10.70 -1.77 7.73
C LYS A 45 -10.18 -1.12 6.44
N GLY A 46 -9.54 0.04 6.56
CA GLY A 46 -9.04 0.79 5.42
C GLY A 46 -10.15 1.32 4.52
N CYS A 47 -9.78 1.60 3.28
CA CYS A 47 -10.64 2.15 2.24
C CYS A 47 -11.95 1.41 1.98
N SER A 48 -11.96 0.09 2.16
CA SER A 48 -13.14 -0.75 1.94
C SER A 48 -14.33 -0.40 2.84
N ALA A 49 -14.07 0.15 4.04
CA ALA A 49 -15.12 0.59 4.95
C ALA A 49 -15.61 2.02 4.70
N PHE A 50 -14.86 2.80 3.92
CA PHE A 50 -15.21 4.18 3.58
C PHE A 50 -16.16 4.26 2.36
N SER A 51 -16.20 3.21 1.53
CA SER A 51 -16.84 3.23 0.21
C SER A 51 -18.37 3.05 0.18
N GLY A 52 -19.06 3.03 1.33
CA GLY A 52 -20.51 2.76 1.41
C GLY A 52 -21.40 3.85 0.79
N GLU A 53 -20.96 5.11 0.76
CA GLU A 53 -21.79 6.25 0.32
C GLU A 53 -21.13 7.15 -0.75
N LYS A 54 -19.79 7.15 -0.89
CA LYS A 54 -19.05 8.04 -1.80
C LYS A 54 -18.52 7.29 -3.02
N LYS A 55 -19.37 7.16 -4.03
CA LYS A 55 -19.26 6.18 -5.14
C LYS A 55 -18.09 6.32 -6.13
N LYS A 56 -17.14 7.27 -6.00
CA LYS A 56 -16.07 7.48 -7.02
C LYS A 56 -14.74 8.02 -6.49
N TRP A 57 -14.29 7.60 -5.31
CA TRP A 57 -12.98 8.04 -4.78
C TRP A 57 -11.99 6.88 -4.71
N ILE A 58 -10.75 7.13 -5.13
CA ILE A 58 -9.60 6.35 -4.64
C ILE A 58 -9.26 6.89 -3.28
N CYS A 59 -8.91 6.01 -2.35
CA CYS A 59 -8.42 6.43 -1.05
C CYS A 59 -7.17 5.66 -0.64
N GLY A 60 -6.49 6.20 0.37
CA GLY A 60 -5.40 5.55 1.08
C GLY A 60 -5.49 5.90 2.56
N VAL A 61 -5.07 4.98 3.42
CA VAL A 61 -5.01 5.17 4.87
C VAL A 61 -3.56 5.05 5.29
N GLY A 62 -2.97 6.18 5.69
CA GLY A 62 -1.62 6.19 6.22
C GLY A 62 -1.61 6.25 7.74
N VAL A 63 -0.62 5.62 8.35
CA VAL A 63 -0.47 5.54 9.82
C VAL A 63 0.91 6.01 10.21
N MET A 64 1.03 6.79 11.28
CA MET A 64 2.31 7.14 11.92
C MET A 64 2.19 6.98 13.44
N GLY A 65 3.19 6.38 14.07
CA GLY A 65 3.24 6.22 15.53
C GLY A 65 4.65 6.39 16.07
N GLY A 66 4.79 6.37 17.39
CA GLY A 66 6.10 6.47 18.04
C GLY A 66 6.69 7.88 18.06
N THR A 67 5.84 8.91 17.97
CA THR A 67 6.25 10.31 18.09
C THR A 67 5.32 11.11 18.98
N ASN A 68 5.88 12.04 19.74
CA ASN A 68 5.13 13.04 20.50
C ASN A 68 4.92 14.34 19.72
N ASN A 69 5.45 14.43 18.49
CA ASN A 69 5.27 15.60 17.63
C ASN A 69 4.02 15.41 16.75
N LEU A 70 2.94 16.11 17.12
CA LEU A 70 1.66 16.04 16.43
C LEU A 70 1.77 16.43 14.94
N ALA A 71 2.53 17.47 14.62
CA ALA A 71 2.70 17.93 13.24
C ALA A 71 3.40 16.86 12.40
N MET A 72 4.50 16.28 12.92
CA MET A 72 5.21 15.19 12.24
C MET A 72 4.32 13.96 12.06
N CYS A 73 3.54 13.61 13.09
CA CYS A 73 2.62 12.48 13.04
C CYS A 73 1.58 12.66 11.93
N ARG A 74 0.97 13.84 11.87
CA ARG A 74 0.00 14.23 10.86
C ARG A 74 0.57 14.19 9.44
N ASP A 75 1.72 14.81 9.24
CA ASP A 75 2.32 14.98 7.92
C ASP A 75 2.81 13.62 7.37
N MET A 76 3.41 12.78 8.22
CA MET A 76 3.86 11.44 7.81
C MET A 76 2.70 10.47 7.58
N ALA A 77 1.66 10.50 8.42
CA ALA A 77 0.45 9.70 8.17
C ALA A 77 -0.19 10.11 6.83
N THR A 78 -0.29 11.41 6.55
CA THR A 78 -0.81 11.90 5.27
C THR A 78 0.06 11.50 4.09
N ALA A 79 1.39 11.60 4.20
CA ALA A 79 2.30 11.16 3.16
C ALA A 79 2.16 9.65 2.84
N ARG A 80 2.01 8.82 3.87
CA ARG A 80 1.78 7.38 3.72
C ARG A 80 0.42 7.07 3.08
N GLY A 81 -0.62 7.84 3.40
CA GLY A 81 -1.93 7.73 2.74
C GLY A 81 -1.84 8.07 1.25
N ARG A 82 -1.11 9.14 0.90
CA ARG A 82 -0.82 9.49 -0.50
C ARG A 82 -0.01 8.43 -1.23
N GLN A 83 0.94 7.79 -0.54
CA GLN A 83 1.72 6.69 -1.12
C GLN A 83 0.84 5.49 -1.46
N GLN A 84 -0.11 5.13 -0.58
CA GLN A 84 -1.05 4.04 -0.88
C GLN A 84 -1.94 4.36 -2.10
N ILE A 85 -2.37 5.62 -2.26
CA ILE A 85 -3.06 6.09 -3.47
C ILE A 85 -2.13 5.93 -4.68
N ALA A 86 -0.86 6.33 -4.58
CA ALA A 86 0.10 6.21 -5.66
C ALA A 86 0.29 4.75 -6.13
N GLU A 87 0.46 3.83 -5.19
CA GLU A 87 0.59 2.39 -5.47
C GLU A 87 -0.65 1.85 -6.19
N THR A 88 -1.83 2.26 -5.71
CA THR A 88 -3.12 1.90 -6.29
C THR A 88 -3.25 2.41 -7.74
N MET A 89 -2.88 3.66 -7.98
CA MET A 89 -2.94 4.28 -9.31
C MET A 89 -1.92 3.67 -10.28
N ASN A 90 -0.70 3.40 -9.82
CA ASN A 90 0.33 2.76 -10.63
C ASN A 90 -0.14 1.39 -11.13
N LEU A 91 -0.77 0.58 -10.28
CA LEU A 91 -1.33 -0.71 -10.68
C LEU A 91 -2.46 -0.54 -11.72
N GLY A 92 -3.30 0.49 -11.56
CA GLY A 92 -4.37 0.79 -12.51
C GLY A 92 -3.87 1.24 -13.88
N PHE A 93 -2.95 2.22 -13.91
CA PHE A 93 -2.41 2.77 -15.15
C PHE A 93 -1.47 1.81 -15.90
N ALA A 94 -0.73 0.98 -15.18
CA ALA A 94 0.08 -0.06 -15.81
C ALA A 94 -0.82 -1.05 -16.58
N GLY A 95 -1.94 -1.45 -15.98
CA GLY A 95 -2.94 -2.28 -16.65
C GLY A 95 -3.52 -1.61 -17.90
N LEU A 96 -3.92 -0.33 -17.80
CA LEU A 96 -4.45 0.42 -18.95
C LEU A 96 -3.43 0.58 -20.09
N THR A 97 -2.16 0.80 -19.77
CA THR A 97 -1.13 0.94 -20.79
C THR A 97 -0.85 -0.39 -21.48
N GLN A 98 -0.87 -1.49 -20.71
CA GLN A 98 -0.76 -2.84 -21.25
C GLN A 98 -1.95 -3.20 -22.15
N ASP A 99 -3.19 -2.87 -21.74
CA ASP A 99 -4.40 -3.10 -22.55
C ASP A 99 -4.36 -2.30 -23.87
N TYR A 100 -3.87 -1.05 -23.84
CA TYR A 100 -3.65 -0.27 -25.05
C TYR A 100 -2.66 -0.94 -26.01
N GLN A 101 -1.53 -1.42 -25.48
CA GLN A 101 -0.52 -2.14 -26.28
C GLN A 101 -1.11 -3.38 -26.94
N GLN A 102 -1.89 -4.18 -26.20
CA GLN A 102 -2.53 -5.39 -26.72
C GLN A 102 -3.55 -5.10 -27.82
N THR A 103 -4.31 -4.01 -27.68
CA THR A 103 -5.38 -3.67 -28.63
C THR A 103 -4.87 -2.98 -29.90
N MET A 104 -3.82 -2.16 -29.82
CA MET A 104 -3.32 -1.37 -30.95
C MET A 104 -2.21 -2.05 -31.77
N THR A 105 -1.41 -2.95 -31.16
CA THR A 105 -0.29 -3.60 -31.88
C THR A 105 -0.68 -4.82 -32.71
N GLY A 106 -1.98 -5.13 -32.79
CA GLY A 106 -2.51 -6.27 -33.55
C GLY A 106 -1.96 -7.63 -33.12
N GLY A 107 -1.39 -7.73 -31.91
CA GLY A 107 -0.69 -8.92 -31.40
C GLY A 107 0.62 -9.28 -32.13
N ALA A 108 0.92 -8.69 -33.29
CA ALA A 108 2.05 -9.07 -34.15
C ALA A 108 3.35 -8.29 -33.87
N ALA A 109 3.27 -7.12 -33.23
CA ALA A 109 4.44 -6.37 -32.73
C ALA A 109 4.70 -6.61 -31.22
N TYR A 110 3.98 -7.56 -30.59
CA TYR A 110 4.33 -8.08 -29.27
C TYR A 110 5.63 -8.88 -29.41
N GLY A 111 6.77 -8.23 -29.13
CA GLY A 111 8.08 -8.80 -29.49
C GLY A 111 9.28 -8.28 -28.72
N LYS A 112 9.12 -7.28 -27.85
CA LYS A 112 10.14 -6.90 -26.87
C LYS A 112 9.48 -6.67 -25.51
N ALA A 113 9.02 -7.75 -24.88
CA ALA A 113 8.30 -7.72 -23.61
C ALA A 113 8.93 -6.80 -22.53
N ALA A 114 10.25 -6.68 -22.52
CA ALA A 114 10.96 -5.77 -21.60
C ALA A 114 10.81 -4.28 -21.93
N ASP A 115 10.78 -3.87 -23.20
CA ASP A 115 10.61 -2.46 -23.59
C ASP A 115 9.15 -2.01 -23.37
N ASP A 116 8.20 -2.91 -23.60
CA ASP A 116 6.76 -2.67 -23.44
C ASP A 116 6.34 -2.57 -21.96
N GLU A 117 6.89 -3.43 -21.09
CA GLU A 117 6.69 -3.37 -19.63
C GLU A 117 7.32 -2.11 -19.04
N GLN A 118 8.53 -1.76 -19.45
CA GLN A 118 9.19 -0.53 -19.01
C GLN A 118 8.42 0.72 -19.45
N LEU A 119 7.87 0.72 -20.67
CA LEU A 119 7.01 1.81 -21.13
C LEU A 119 5.74 1.92 -20.28
N SER A 120 5.06 0.80 -20.04
CA SER A 120 3.84 0.76 -19.20
C SER A 120 4.10 1.28 -17.79
N ARG A 121 5.22 0.88 -17.19
CA ARG A 121 5.64 1.35 -15.89
C ARG A 121 5.93 2.86 -15.87
N ARG A 122 6.72 3.38 -16.81
CA ARG A 122 7.04 4.82 -16.87
C ARG A 122 5.80 5.68 -17.06
N VAL A 123 4.89 5.26 -17.94
CA VAL A 123 3.62 5.97 -18.17
C VAL A 123 2.76 5.95 -16.91
N ALA A 124 2.66 4.80 -16.23
CA ALA A 124 1.95 4.69 -14.97
C ALA A 124 2.53 5.59 -13.87
N GLU A 125 3.87 5.60 -13.71
CA GLU A 125 4.56 6.45 -12.75
C GLU A 125 4.31 7.94 -13.04
N GLN A 126 4.46 8.37 -14.31
CA GLN A 126 4.20 9.75 -14.72
C GLN A 126 2.75 10.18 -14.45
N LEU A 127 1.78 9.34 -14.79
CA LEU A 127 0.35 9.63 -14.57
C LEU A 127 0.02 9.72 -13.08
N THR A 128 0.60 8.83 -12.28
CA THR A 128 0.46 8.86 -10.82
C THR A 128 1.04 10.15 -10.24
N GLU A 129 2.25 10.53 -10.61
CA GLU A 129 2.91 11.75 -10.12
C GLU A 129 2.09 13.01 -10.40
N ILE A 130 1.54 13.13 -11.62
CA ILE A 130 0.73 14.29 -12.02
C ILE A 130 -0.62 14.33 -11.30
N SER A 131 -1.13 13.18 -10.85
CA SER A 131 -2.44 13.08 -10.21
C SER A 131 -2.41 13.23 -8.69
N LEU A 132 -1.28 12.93 -8.04
CA LEU A 132 -1.12 13.04 -6.59
C LEU A 132 -1.44 14.43 -6.02
N PRO A 133 -1.16 15.57 -6.69
CA PRO A 133 -1.57 16.90 -6.24
C PRO A 133 -3.09 17.05 -6.03
N GLY A 134 -3.92 16.26 -6.72
CA GLY A 134 -5.38 16.27 -6.55
C GLY A 134 -5.88 15.61 -5.26
N THR A 135 -4.98 15.00 -4.47
CA THR A 135 -5.34 14.32 -3.22
C THR A 135 -5.60 15.30 -2.07
N ARG A 136 -6.57 14.96 -1.21
CA ARG A 136 -6.87 15.70 0.03
C ARG A 136 -6.99 14.76 1.22
N VAL A 137 -6.73 15.29 2.41
CA VAL A 137 -7.10 14.61 3.66
C VAL A 137 -8.62 14.72 3.81
N GLU A 138 -9.28 13.58 3.96
CA GLU A 138 -10.70 13.50 4.23
C GLU A 138 -10.98 13.45 5.74
N ASP A 139 -10.20 12.66 6.47
CA ASP A 139 -10.38 12.46 7.91
C ASP A 139 -9.06 12.08 8.59
N MET A 140 -8.98 12.30 9.90
CA MET A 140 -7.86 11.91 10.73
C MET A 140 -8.33 11.33 12.06
N TYR A 141 -7.67 10.26 12.49
CA TYR A 141 -7.93 9.65 13.79
C TYR A 141 -6.63 9.60 14.60
N PHE A 142 -6.72 10.00 15.86
CA PHE A 142 -5.62 9.95 16.82
C PHE A 142 -5.99 8.94 17.88
N SER A 143 -5.19 7.90 18.01
CA SER A 143 -5.41 6.86 19.00
C SER A 143 -4.80 7.23 20.35
N ASP A 144 -5.32 6.63 21.42
CA ASP A 144 -4.85 6.85 22.79
C ASP A 144 -3.38 6.45 23.02
N ASN A 145 -2.84 5.59 22.16
CA ASN A 145 -1.43 5.15 22.19
C ASN A 145 -0.50 6.02 21.35
N GLY A 146 -0.97 7.17 20.85
CA GLY A 146 -0.14 8.15 20.13
C GLY A 146 0.14 7.77 18.66
N GLU A 147 -0.77 7.02 18.03
CA GLU A 147 -0.74 6.78 16.58
C GLU A 147 -1.71 7.74 15.88
N CYS A 148 -1.32 8.23 14.72
CA CYS A 148 -2.14 9.06 13.86
C CYS A 148 -2.45 8.30 12.59
N PHE A 149 -3.72 8.27 12.24
CA PHE A 149 -4.27 7.70 11.02
C PHE A 149 -4.76 8.86 10.17
N SER A 150 -4.44 8.85 8.88
CA SER A 150 -4.88 9.85 7.90
C SER A 150 -5.57 9.15 6.76
N LEU A 151 -6.86 9.43 6.58
CA LEU A 151 -7.62 9.04 5.40
C LEU A 151 -7.41 10.10 4.32
N VAL A 152 -6.78 9.69 3.23
CA VAL A 152 -6.54 10.53 2.06
C VAL A 152 -7.41 10.04 0.93
N VAL A 153 -7.96 10.95 0.15
CA VAL A 153 -8.86 10.65 -0.96
C VAL A 153 -8.45 11.42 -2.22
N LEU A 154 -8.73 10.81 -3.37
CA LEU A 154 -8.66 11.40 -4.70
C LEU A 154 -9.99 11.10 -5.39
N ASP A 155 -10.73 12.15 -5.76
CA ASP A 155 -11.96 11.99 -6.52
C ASP A 155 -11.69 11.93 -8.03
N LEU A 156 -12.66 11.37 -8.76
CA LEU A 156 -12.58 11.19 -10.21
C LEU A 156 -12.33 12.52 -10.95
N HIS A 157 -12.96 13.62 -10.53
CA HIS A 157 -12.81 14.91 -11.22
C HIS A 157 -11.39 15.46 -11.07
N ALA A 158 -10.82 15.38 -9.86
CA ALA A 158 -9.43 15.74 -9.61
C ALA A 158 -8.47 14.89 -10.47
N LEU A 159 -8.78 13.60 -10.64
CA LEU A 159 -8.00 12.76 -11.53
C LEU A 159 -8.12 13.16 -13.01
N GLU A 160 -9.34 13.29 -13.53
CA GLU A 160 -9.58 13.63 -14.93
C GLU A 160 -8.92 14.96 -15.30
N THR A 161 -8.96 15.92 -14.38
CA THR A 161 -8.27 17.21 -14.52
C THR A 161 -6.77 17.00 -14.64
N ALA A 162 -6.18 16.17 -13.78
CA ALA A 162 -4.75 15.87 -13.82
C ALA A 162 -4.33 15.19 -15.14
N ILE A 163 -5.08 14.17 -15.58
CA ILE A 163 -4.81 13.44 -16.84
C ILE A 163 -4.96 14.36 -18.06
N SER A 164 -5.98 15.23 -18.06
CA SER A 164 -6.22 16.18 -19.15
C SER A 164 -5.08 17.18 -19.30
N GLY A 165 -4.47 17.60 -18.19
CA GLY A 165 -3.31 18.50 -18.16
C GLY A 165 -1.99 17.87 -18.60
N VAL A 166 -1.92 16.55 -18.79
CA VAL A 166 -0.67 15.87 -19.19
C VAL A 166 -0.26 16.29 -20.59
N THR A 167 0.96 16.81 -20.69
CA THR A 167 1.68 17.07 -21.94
C THR A 167 2.78 16.02 -22.13
N GLY A 168 3.12 15.72 -23.38
CA GLY A 168 4.19 14.75 -23.70
C GLY A 168 3.81 13.27 -23.60
N LEU A 169 2.56 12.95 -23.25
CA LEU A 169 2.02 11.59 -23.41
C LEU A 169 1.51 11.39 -24.84
N ASP A 170 1.69 10.18 -25.39
CA ASP A 170 1.13 9.80 -26.68
C ASP A 170 -0.38 10.04 -26.73
N ALA A 171 -0.87 10.63 -27.82
CA ALA A 171 -2.28 11.02 -27.93
C ALA A 171 -3.21 9.80 -27.89
N GLY A 172 -2.80 8.68 -28.47
CA GLY A 172 -3.57 7.43 -28.44
C GLY A 172 -3.61 6.81 -27.05
N ILE A 173 -2.49 6.79 -26.33
CA ILE A 173 -2.44 6.37 -24.92
C ILE A 173 -3.33 7.27 -24.06
N LYS A 174 -3.20 8.60 -24.21
CA LYS A 174 -4.01 9.57 -23.43
C LYS A 174 -5.51 9.36 -23.67
N GLU A 175 -5.91 9.17 -24.91
CA GLU A 175 -7.31 8.94 -25.26
C GLU A 175 -7.81 7.57 -24.76
N HIS A 176 -7.00 6.51 -24.87
CA HIS A 176 -7.32 5.20 -24.33
C HIS A 176 -7.48 5.23 -22.81
N ILE A 177 -6.58 5.89 -22.09
CA ILE A 177 -6.64 6.03 -20.64
C ILE A 177 -7.86 6.86 -20.25
N THR A 178 -8.12 7.99 -20.91
CA THR A 178 -9.28 8.84 -20.60
C THR A 178 -10.61 8.09 -20.78
N ARG A 179 -10.76 7.34 -21.89
CA ARG A 179 -11.98 6.53 -22.15
C ARG A 179 -12.17 5.40 -21.16
N ASN A 180 -11.08 4.81 -20.67
CA ASN A 180 -11.12 3.65 -19.78
C ASN A 180 -10.89 4.02 -18.30
N ALA A 181 -10.67 5.29 -17.97
CA ALA A 181 -10.34 5.76 -16.63
C ALA A 181 -11.44 5.42 -15.63
N GLU A 182 -12.71 5.72 -15.97
CA GLU A 182 -13.86 5.40 -15.10
C GLU A 182 -13.97 3.89 -14.86
N LYS A 183 -13.84 3.08 -15.92
CA LYS A 183 -13.91 1.62 -15.82
C LYS A 183 -12.77 1.06 -14.99
N ALA A 184 -11.54 1.53 -15.21
CA ALA A 184 -10.37 1.13 -14.44
C ALA A 184 -10.51 1.56 -12.98
N PHE A 185 -11.08 2.74 -12.72
CA PHE A 185 -11.43 3.19 -11.38
C PHE A 185 -12.40 2.25 -10.70
N ASP A 186 -13.50 1.92 -11.38
CA ASP A 186 -14.52 1.02 -10.85
C ASP A 186 -13.96 -0.38 -10.60
N ASP A 187 -13.14 -0.90 -11.51
CA ASP A 187 -12.55 -2.23 -11.39
C ASP A 187 -11.47 -2.27 -10.29
N LEU A 188 -10.69 -1.20 -10.13
CA LEU A 188 -9.74 -1.03 -9.03
C LEU A 188 -10.47 -0.90 -7.69
N HIS A 189 -11.55 -0.13 -7.64
CA HIS A 189 -12.39 0.02 -6.47
C HIS A 189 -12.98 -1.33 -6.03
N LYS A 190 -13.52 -2.12 -6.97
CA LYS A 190 -14.01 -3.49 -6.69
C LYS A 190 -12.92 -4.40 -6.14
N ARG A 191 -11.68 -4.30 -6.65
CA ARG A 191 -10.54 -5.10 -6.15
C ARG A 191 -10.16 -4.71 -4.72
N LEU A 192 -10.15 -3.41 -4.41
CA LEU A 192 -9.83 -2.89 -3.07
C LEU A 192 -10.95 -3.17 -2.05
N GLN A 193 -12.21 -3.31 -2.49
CA GLN A 193 -13.33 -3.67 -1.63
C GLN A 193 -13.38 -5.16 -1.28
N LYS A 194 -12.75 -6.03 -2.07
CA LYS A 194 -12.79 -7.46 -1.82
C LYS A 194 -11.77 -7.80 -0.72
N PRO A 195 -12.20 -8.27 0.47
CA PRO A 195 -11.25 -8.74 1.46
C PRO A 195 -10.39 -9.85 0.84
N PRO A 196 -9.09 -9.97 1.20
CA PRO A 196 -8.29 -11.10 0.77
C PRO A 196 -9.05 -12.37 1.16
N LYS A 197 -9.24 -13.29 0.19
CA LYS A 197 -9.82 -14.60 0.51
C LYS A 197 -8.94 -15.20 1.61
N SER A 198 -9.49 -15.36 2.81
CA SER A 198 -8.89 -16.19 3.83
C SER A 198 -8.74 -17.57 3.20
N GLY A 199 -7.50 -17.98 2.93
CA GLY A 199 -7.22 -19.32 2.45
C GLY A 199 -7.72 -20.32 3.48
N ASP A 200 -8.46 -21.32 2.99
CA ASP A 200 -8.78 -22.55 3.71
C ASP A 200 -7.50 -23.35 4.00
#